data_AF-A0A9P9MR52-F1
#
_entry.id   AF-A0A9P9MR52-F1
#
_cell.length_a   1.000
_cell.length_b   1.000
_cell.length_c   1.000
_cell.angle_alpha   90.00
_cell.angle_beta   90.00
_cell.angle_gamma   90.00
#
_symmetry.space_group_name_H-M   'P 1'
#
loop_
_entity.id
_entity.type
_entity.pdbx_description
1 polymer ?
#
loop_
_entity_poly.entity_id
_entity_poly.type
_entity_poly.pdbx_seq_one_letter_code
_entity_poly.pdbx_strand_id
1 'polypeptide(L)'
;MDSLGGGLGNTDLTKLSDRDKQELQQFAMNEGQKARIQSSIHSLTDTCFRKCIPAGTVKNGKLDRYEEPCMRQCVDRFLDANLVVMRELERLRQ
;
A
#
# COMPACT_ATOMS: atom_id res chain seq x y z
N MET A 1 -0.67 13.07 -14.43
CA MET A 1 -2.11 13.35 -14.28
C MET A 1 -2.84 12.04 -14.49
N ASP A 2 -3.22 11.47 -13.34
CA ASP A 2 -4.43 10.68 -13.04
C ASP A 2 -4.73 9.38 -13.79
N SER A 3 -4.17 8.29 -13.24
CA SER A 3 -4.61 6.90 -13.44
C SER A 3 -5.96 6.64 -12.75
N LEU A 4 -7.05 7.14 -13.34
CA LEU A 4 -8.44 6.73 -13.04
C LEU A 4 -8.97 5.65 -14.01
N GLY A 5 -8.08 5.03 -14.79
CA GLY A 5 -8.42 4.22 -15.96
C GLY A 5 -8.92 2.79 -15.72
N GLY A 6 -9.61 2.48 -14.61
CA GLY A 6 -9.97 1.09 -14.28
C GLY A 6 -11.46 0.71 -14.28
N GLY A 7 -12.38 1.63 -13.95
CA GLY A 7 -13.74 1.19 -13.57
C GLY A 7 -14.91 2.14 -13.78
N LEU A 8 -14.72 3.29 -14.44
CA LEU A 8 -15.77 4.31 -14.62
C LEU A 8 -16.18 4.53 -16.09
N GLY A 9 -15.87 3.59 -16.98
CA GLY A 9 -15.96 3.76 -18.43
C GLY A 9 -17.36 4.02 -19.03
N ASN A 10 -18.41 4.16 -18.23
CA ASN A 10 -19.75 4.44 -18.75
C ASN A 10 -20.66 5.29 -17.84
N THR A 11 -20.10 6.06 -16.88
CA THR A 11 -20.90 6.91 -15.99
C THR A 11 -20.74 8.38 -16.37
N ASP A 12 -21.80 8.97 -16.95
CA ASP A 12 -21.84 10.38 -17.33
C ASP A 12 -21.91 11.28 -16.08
N LEU A 13 -20.73 11.62 -15.55
CA LEU A 13 -20.52 12.44 -14.34
C LEU A 13 -21.11 13.86 -14.45
N THR A 14 -21.44 14.31 -15.67
CA THR A 14 -21.98 15.66 -15.91
C THR A 14 -23.44 15.80 -15.49
N LYS A 15 -24.16 14.67 -15.32
CA LYS A 15 -25.56 14.62 -14.90
C LYS A 15 -25.76 14.53 -13.38
N LEU A 16 -24.68 14.46 -12.61
CA LEU A 16 -24.76 14.39 -11.15
C LEU A 16 -25.13 15.75 -10.56
N SER A 17 -25.94 15.76 -9.51
CA SER A 17 -26.16 16.97 -8.71
C SER A 17 -24.86 17.39 -8.01
N ASP A 18 -24.71 18.66 -7.64
CA ASP A 18 -23.49 19.12 -6.97
C ASP A 18 -23.26 18.41 -5.62
N ARG A 19 -24.35 18.00 -4.96
CA ARG A 19 -24.28 17.15 -3.76
C ARG A 19 -23.69 15.78 -4.07
N ASP A 20 -24.18 15.11 -5.12
CA ASP A 20 -23.69 13.77 -5.50
C ASP A 20 -22.22 13.81 -5.97
N LYS A 21 -21.80 14.90 -6.62
CA LYS A 21 -20.39 15.12 -6.97
C LYS A 21 -19.51 15.22 -5.72
N GLN A 22 -19.96 15.96 -4.70
CA GLN A 22 -19.22 16.11 -3.45
C GLN A 22 -19.12 14.77 -2.69
N GLU A 23 -20.22 14.02 -2.61
CA GLU A 23 -20.24 12.68 -2.00
C GLU A 23 -19.33 11.70 -2.76
N LEU A 24 -19.38 11.70 -4.10
CA LEU A 24 -18.54 10.85 -4.93
C LEU A 24 -17.06 11.22 -4.79
N GLN A 25 -16.72 12.51 -4.72
CA GLN A 25 -15.35 12.95 -4.49
C GLN A 25 -14.83 12.47 -3.14
N GLN A 26 -15.63 12.60 -2.07
CA GLN A 26 -15.27 12.08 -0.75
C GLN A 26 -15.10 10.55 -0.77
N PHE A 27 -16.00 9.84 -1.44
CA PHE A 27 -15.91 8.39 -1.61
C PHE A 27 -14.62 8.00 -2.36
N ALA A 28 -14.34 8.64 -3.50
CA ALA A 28 -13.14 8.37 -4.30
C ALA A 28 -11.85 8.66 -3.52
N MET A 29 -11.83 9.72 -2.70
CA MET A 29 -10.71 10.00 -1.80
C MET A 29 -10.51 8.88 -0.76
N ASN A 30 -11.61 8.42 -0.15
CA ASN A 30 -11.56 7.35 0.85
C ASN A 30 -11.10 6.02 0.24
N GLU A 31 -11.66 5.62 -0.90
CA GLU A 31 -11.25 4.39 -1.61
C GLU A 31 -9.82 4.49 -2.15
N GLY A 32 -9.40 5.68 -2.61
CA GLY A 32 -8.02 5.92 -3.00
C GLY A 32 -7.05 5.73 -1.83
N GLN A 33 -7.39 6.19 -0.63
CA GLN A 33 -6.56 5.95 0.57
C GLN A 33 -6.50 4.46 0.91
N LYS A 34 -7.63 3.75 0.88
CA LYS A 34 -7.67 2.29 1.13
C LYS A 34 -6.82 1.54 0.11
N ALA A 35 -6.92 1.87 -1.17
CA ALA A 35 -6.15 1.24 -2.23
C ALA A 35 -4.64 1.43 -2.04
N ARG A 36 -4.20 2.62 -1.61
CA ARG A 36 -2.80 2.88 -1.27
C ARG A 36 -2.32 2.01 -0.11
N ILE A 37 -3.10 1.92 0.96
CA ILE A 37 -2.76 1.06 2.12
C ILE A 37 -2.65 -0.41 1.66
N GLN A 38 -3.61 -0.89 0.88
CA GLN A 38 -3.59 -2.25 0.34
C GLN A 38 -2.36 -2.50 -0.53
N SER A 39 -2.00 -1.57 -1.40
CA SER A 39 -0.77 -1.67 -2.21
C SER A 39 0.49 -1.76 -1.34
N SER A 40 0.57 -0.96 -0.28
CA SER A 40 1.68 -1.02 0.68
C SER A 40 1.74 -2.36 1.40
N ILE A 41 0.60 -2.91 1.82
CA ILE A 41 0.52 -4.23 2.45
C ILE A 41 1.05 -5.31 1.50
N HIS A 42 0.63 -5.31 0.23
CA HIS A 42 1.12 -6.27 -0.76
C HIS A 42 2.63 -6.16 -0.96
N SER A 43 3.16 -4.94 -1.11
CA SER A 43 4.61 -4.72 -1.30
C SER A 43 5.43 -5.17 -0.10
N LEU A 44 4.98 -4.85 1.11
CA LEU A 44 5.62 -5.27 2.36
C LEU A 44 5.56 -6.79 2.51
N THR A 45 4.41 -7.39 2.22
CA THR A 45 4.23 -8.84 2.31
C THR A 45 5.18 -9.56 1.35
N ASP A 46 5.24 -9.15 0.08
CA ASP A 46 6.16 -9.75 -0.91
C ASP A 46 7.63 -9.61 -0.47
N THR A 47 8.03 -8.41 -0.04
CA THR A 47 9.41 -8.14 0.41
C THR A 47 9.78 -8.98 1.64
N CYS A 48 8.92 -8.96 2.66
CA CYS A 48 9.21 -9.63 3.93
C CYS A 48 9.07 -11.14 3.84
N PHE A 49 8.12 -11.65 3.05
CA PHE A 49 8.00 -13.08 2.78
C PHE A 49 9.30 -13.62 2.17
N ARG A 50 9.84 -12.97 1.12
CA ARG A 50 11.11 -13.39 0.50
C ARG A 50 12.31 -13.32 1.45
N LYS A 51 12.31 -12.39 2.41
CA LYS A 51 13.41 -12.21 3.38
C LYS A 51 13.34 -13.17 4.55
N CYS A 52 12.14 -13.48 5.03
CA CYS A 52 11.92 -14.23 6.26
C CYS A 52 11.52 -15.69 6.03
N ILE A 53 11.03 -16.03 4.84
CA ILE A 53 10.56 -17.38 4.48
C ILE A 53 11.33 -17.83 3.24
N PRO A 54 12.49 -18.48 3.42
CA PRO A 54 13.31 -18.95 2.31
C PRO A 54 12.54 -19.89 1.38
N ALA A 55 12.92 -19.91 0.10
CA ALA A 55 12.27 -20.78 -0.88
C ALA A 55 12.38 -22.25 -0.46
N GLY A 56 11.25 -22.97 -0.49
CA GLY A 56 11.19 -24.38 -0.12
C GLY A 56 11.14 -24.68 1.39
N THR A 57 11.05 -23.65 2.26
CA THR A 57 10.98 -23.87 3.72
C THR A 57 9.58 -23.77 4.30
N VAL A 58 8.55 -23.57 3.47
CA VAL A 58 7.16 -23.54 3.94
C VAL A 58 6.77 -24.94 4.43
N LYS A 59 6.80 -25.13 5.75
CA LYS A 59 6.53 -26.42 6.40
C LYS A 59 5.07 -26.59 6.81
N ASN A 60 4.40 -25.50 7.17
CA ASN A 60 3.00 -25.49 7.58
C ASN A 60 2.36 -24.12 7.31
N GLY A 61 1.04 -23.98 7.50
CA GLY A 61 0.29 -22.75 7.20
C GLY A 61 0.44 -21.63 8.26
N LYS A 62 1.15 -21.87 9.36
CA LYS A 62 1.42 -20.89 10.41
C LYS A 62 2.89 -20.49 10.37
N LEU A 63 3.16 -19.23 10.69
CA LEU A 63 4.53 -18.77 10.87
C LEU A 63 5.15 -19.48 12.08
N ASP A 64 6.36 -20.00 11.90
CA ASP A 64 7.11 -20.60 12.99
C ASP A 64 7.70 -19.54 13.94
N ARG A 65 8.35 -20.01 15.02
CA ARG A 65 8.92 -19.15 16.06
C ARG A 65 10.04 -18.21 15.59
N TYR A 66 10.59 -18.42 14.40
CA TYR A 66 11.60 -17.58 13.78
C TYR A 66 10.99 -16.70 12.67
N GLU A 67 10.04 -17.24 11.91
CA GLU A 67 9.35 -16.54 10.82
C GLU A 67 8.50 -15.36 11.35
N GLU A 68 7.70 -15.56 12.40
CA GLU A 68 6.83 -14.50 12.94
C GLU A 68 7.61 -13.27 13.44
N PRO A 69 8.63 -13.40 14.31
CA PRO A 69 9.41 -12.23 14.72
C PRO A 69 10.21 -11.62 13.56
N CYS A 70 10.68 -12.42 12.59
CA CYS A 70 11.34 -11.89 11.40
C CYS A 70 10.38 -11.01 10.58
N MET A 71 9.16 -11.49 10.33
CA MET A 71 8.15 -10.75 9.55
C MET A 71 7.82 -9.41 10.20
N ARG A 72 7.62 -9.39 11.53
CA ARG A 72 7.42 -8.14 12.29
C ARG A 72 8.60 -7.18 12.13
N GLN A 73 9.82 -7.65 12.42
CA GLN A 73 11.01 -6.82 12.34
C GLN A 73 11.28 -6.33 10.92
N CYS A 74 10.98 -7.13 9.89
CA CYS A 74 11.14 -6.74 8.50
C CYS A 74 10.28 -5.53 8.15
N VAL A 75 9.00 -5.53 8.56
CA VAL A 75 8.11 -4.39 8.32
C VAL A 75 8.62 -3.14 9.05
N ASP A 76 8.96 -3.27 10.34
CA ASP A 76 9.49 -2.14 11.13
C ASP A 76 10.74 -1.53 10.48
N ARG A 77 11.70 -2.39 10.09
CA ARG A 77 12.93 -1.96 9.42
C ARG A 77 12.69 -1.36 8.05
N PHE A 78 11.71 -1.85 7.31
CA PHE A 78 11.34 -1.24 6.03
C PHE A 78 10.81 0.18 6.24
N LEU A 79 9.93 0.39 7.21
CA LEU A 79 9.39 1.72 7.51
C LEU A 79 10.49 2.68 7.99
N ASP A 80 11.39 2.23 8.87
CA ASP A 80 12.55 3.02 9.31
C ASP A 80 13.44 3.44 8.14
N ALA A 81 13.75 2.50 7.24
CA ALA A 81 14.56 2.77 6.05
C ALA A 81 13.88 3.78 5.12
N ASN A 82 12.56 3.66 4.90
CA ASN A 82 11.81 4.63 4.11
C ASN A 82 11.87 6.03 4.72
N LEU A 83 11.73 6.17 6.05
CA LEU A 83 11.86 7.45 6.72
C LEU A 83 13.25 8.07 6.59
N VAL A 84 14.31 7.25 6.58
CA VAL A 84 15.67 7.73 6.30
C VAL A 84 15.80 8.24 4.88
N VAL A 85 15.33 7.47 3.90
CA VAL A 85 15.38 7.85 2.47
C VAL A 85 14.58 9.12 2.22
N MET A 86 13.36 9.23 2.76
CA MET A 86 12.53 10.43 2.60
C MET A 86 13.20 11.69 3.17
N ARG A 87 13.77 11.60 4.38
CA ARG A 87 14.51 12.72 4.98
C ARG A 87 15.70 13.15 4.12
N GLU A 88 16.42 12.20 3.55
CA GLU A 88 17.56 12.51 2.68
C GLU A 88 17.12 13.15 1.34
N LEU A 89 16.03 12.66 0.76
CA LEU A 89 15.44 13.26 -0.44
C LEU A 89 14.95 14.68 -0.19
N GLU A 90 14.35 14.95 0.97
CA GLU A 90 13.97 16.31 1.39
C GLU A 90 15.17 17.23 1.53
N ARG A 91 16.26 16.74 2.14
CA ARG A 91 17.52 17.48 2.28
C ARG A 91 18.12 17.85 0.92
N LEU A 92 18.03 16.97 -0.07
CA LEU A 92 18.55 17.20 -1.44
C LEU A 92 17.69 18.15 -2.28
N ARG A 93 16.46 18.45 -1.87
CA ARG A 93 15.56 19.39 -2.57
C ARG A 93 15.80 20.85 -2.16
N GLN A 94 16.60 21.08 -1.13
CA GLN A 94 17.02 22.41 -0.65
C GLN A 94 18.35 22.81 -1.30
#